data_AF-A0AAN8MMV8-F1
#
_entry.id   AF-A0AAN8MMV8-F1
#
_cell.length_a   1.000
_cell.length_b   1.000
_cell.length_c   1.000
_cell.angle_alpha   90.00
_cell.angle_beta   90.00
_cell.angle_gamma   90.00
#
_symmetry.space_group_name_H-M   'P 1'
#
loop_
_entity.id
_entity.type
_entity.pdbx_description
1 polymer ?
#
loop_
_entity_poly.entity_id
_entity_poly.type
_entity_poly.pdbx_seq_one_letter_code
_entity_poly.pdbx_strand_id
1 'polypeptide(L)'
;MADPLTTGVLSRLTDALSGPQVLGEALAIELTSVIQGDTGDESTRQQVLEMLADAARQVSWRGIFGQTGMLASCSRGLHPGEPEDILKQKLRLIGNCCADNDSNRDIIIETECYEKLACISSTLLPLRALSMVVIFNFMNEYESAQRHAFKHGLVGLLTKILRRDDKQPDPALEYPLRCLELILQLDLSLGDEASELIILLLDWAVYPTTQFDIFYVILSCLLALHKEEYTKAFNLNPSPVSNYVELVTRLKYWEDKATQTPELVPDDMDSEDVARLINGARRVAIATISEISASESFHNQYPTGSAFLNSIFGLLASSDPNFLACSALIFGNVARDAEACKALIDEYQLHLSLVNVIREQTQIGVLHAAGGALKNLVVGFPEIREQVVQEGALQYCQKFYLASVMIEVQHMGLSLVRILVAMSQKNVECLFLPYEGESSPSAIEQILELYVKNTEVPVRIEIGRIVVSVLREAAKTKPAEQTKVSLQQRVIVMSPRILEPVIDMVIQEKWPVVASEGWFAFALCVQTTGGANAVAGLSFSETFFKVLRRVLSQTDGALEPMLLEELSPGSGALDSKSNPRLQKDRENVYMFLSGFLKHNTSQESQPYTTLFRWFLEGREVTDTQIKEALGSLE
;
A
#
# COMPACT_ATOMS: atom_id res chain seq x y z
N MET A 1 67.05 -13.84 23.67
CA MET A 1 67.79 -12.58 23.86
C MET A 1 67.38 -11.68 22.71
N ALA A 2 66.63 -10.60 22.99
CA ALA A 2 66.19 -9.67 21.96
C ALA A 2 67.39 -8.91 21.37
N ASP A 3 67.34 -8.61 20.07
CA ASP A 3 68.35 -7.87 19.32
C ASP A 3 68.47 -6.43 19.87
N PRO A 4 69.67 -5.89 20.16
CA PRO A 4 69.86 -4.50 20.62
C PRO A 4 69.15 -3.45 19.76
N LEU A 5 68.93 -3.72 18.47
CA LEU A 5 68.17 -2.86 17.55
C LEU A 5 66.66 -2.82 17.86
N THR A 6 66.06 -3.95 18.27
CA THR A 6 64.61 -4.06 18.55
C THR A 6 64.15 -3.28 19.78
N THR A 7 64.97 -3.19 20.83
CA THR A 7 64.63 -2.40 22.03
C THR A 7 64.71 -0.88 21.76
N GLY A 8 65.53 -0.46 20.80
CA GLY A 8 65.78 0.95 20.49
C GLY A 8 64.63 1.63 19.73
N VAL A 9 63.91 0.91 18.86
CA VAL A 9 62.77 1.48 18.12
C VAL A 9 61.55 1.70 19.01
N LEU A 10 61.25 0.77 19.92
CA LEU A 10 60.12 0.86 20.84
C LEU A 10 60.27 2.01 21.85
N SER A 11 61.47 2.19 22.41
CA SER A 11 61.75 3.32 23.31
C SER A 11 61.59 4.67 22.59
N ARG A 12 62.15 4.80 21.39
CA ARG A 12 62.03 6.04 20.59
C ARG A 12 60.60 6.32 20.15
N LEU A 13 59.83 5.29 19.81
CA LEU A 13 58.40 5.44 19.53
C LEU A 13 57.65 5.90 20.79
N THR A 14 57.97 5.34 21.95
CA THR A 14 57.34 5.74 23.24
C THR A 14 57.61 7.22 23.54
N ASP A 15 58.85 7.66 23.37
CA ASP A 15 59.24 9.06 23.56
C ASP A 15 58.54 9.99 22.56
N ALA A 16 58.46 9.58 21.28
CA ALA A 16 57.79 10.35 20.24
C ALA A 16 56.27 10.48 20.50
N LEU A 17 55.61 9.41 20.92
CA LEU A 17 54.17 9.42 21.25
C LEU A 17 53.85 10.20 22.53
N SER A 18 54.83 10.33 23.44
CA SER A 18 54.71 11.11 24.68
C SER A 18 55.11 12.58 24.52
N GLY A 19 55.80 12.91 23.42
CA GLY A 19 56.36 14.23 23.13
C GLY A 19 55.40 15.14 22.35
N PRO A 20 55.92 16.23 21.74
CA PRO A 20 55.13 17.03 20.80
C PRO A 20 54.68 16.13 19.64
N GLN A 21 53.43 16.29 19.21
CA GLN A 21 52.76 15.48 18.17
C GLN A 21 53.42 15.69 16.80
N VAL A 22 54.63 15.16 16.64
CA VAL A 22 55.50 15.25 15.48
C VAL A 22 56.31 13.96 15.44
N LEU A 23 56.37 13.33 14.27
CA LEU A 23 57.20 12.17 14.04
C LEU A 23 58.38 12.57 13.15
N GLY A 24 59.61 12.42 13.67
CA GLY A 24 60.81 12.70 12.88
C GLY A 24 60.94 11.76 11.68
N GLU A 25 61.38 12.28 10.54
CA GLU A 25 61.46 11.55 9.26
C GLU A 25 62.23 10.22 9.37
N ALA A 26 63.38 10.23 10.06
CA ALA A 26 64.18 9.02 10.25
C ALA A 26 63.44 7.92 11.03
N LEU A 27 62.69 8.30 12.08
CA LEU A 27 61.89 7.37 12.85
C LEU A 27 60.69 6.87 12.04
N ALA A 28 60.06 7.74 11.24
CA ALA A 28 58.95 7.35 10.36
C ALA A 28 59.37 6.31 9.30
N ILE A 29 60.56 6.46 8.70
CA ILE A 29 61.11 5.50 7.74
C ILE A 29 61.38 4.15 8.43
N GLU A 30 61.97 4.17 9.62
CA GLU A 30 62.27 2.96 10.39
C GLU A 30 60.98 2.23 10.79
N LEU A 31 59.98 2.95 11.31
CA LEU A 31 58.68 2.39 11.67
C LEU A 31 57.95 1.82 10.45
N THR A 32 58.06 2.47 9.29
CA THR A 32 57.51 1.97 8.01
C THR A 32 58.13 0.62 7.63
N SER A 33 59.46 0.49 7.76
CA SER A 33 60.17 -0.77 7.52
C SER A 33 59.74 -1.87 8.50
N VAL A 34 59.52 -1.54 9.77
CA VAL A 34 58.99 -2.49 10.77
C VAL A 34 57.55 -2.92 10.45
N ILE A 35 56.67 -1.99 10.05
CA ILE A 35 55.29 -2.28 9.65
C ILE A 35 55.25 -3.25 8.46
N GLN A 36 56.15 -3.07 7.49
CA GLN A 36 56.28 -3.94 6.32
C GLN A 36 56.85 -5.32 6.65
N GLY A 37 57.52 -5.46 7.80
CA GLY A 37 58.20 -6.69 8.21
C GLY A 37 59.59 -6.85 7.59
N ASP A 38 60.14 -5.77 7.02
CA ASP A 38 61.50 -5.74 6.47
C ASP A 38 62.56 -5.72 7.58
N THR A 39 62.20 -5.16 8.74
CA THR A 39 63.05 -5.07 9.93
C THR A 39 62.27 -5.39 11.21
N GLY A 40 62.98 -5.86 12.24
CA GLY A 40 62.38 -6.29 13.50
C GLY A 40 61.77 -7.69 13.45
N ASP A 41 61.68 -8.35 14.61
CA ASP A 41 60.98 -9.63 14.73
C ASP A 41 59.46 -9.44 14.78
N GLU A 42 58.73 -10.55 14.68
CA GLU A 42 57.26 -10.54 14.70
C GLU A 42 56.68 -9.87 15.95
N SER A 43 57.32 -10.09 17.11
CA SER A 43 56.92 -9.49 18.39
C SER A 43 57.09 -7.97 18.39
N THR A 44 58.23 -7.47 17.89
CA THR A 44 58.48 -6.03 17.77
C THR A 44 57.49 -5.39 16.81
N ARG A 45 57.22 -6.04 15.66
CA ARG A 45 56.23 -5.57 14.68
C ARG A 45 54.84 -5.45 15.29
N GLN A 46 54.40 -6.45 16.04
CA GLN A 46 53.11 -6.43 16.74
C GLN A 46 53.04 -5.27 17.75
N GLN A 47 54.08 -5.09 18.58
CA GLN A 47 54.12 -4.03 19.60
C GLN A 47 54.12 -2.63 18.97
N VAL A 48 54.89 -2.41 17.90
CA VAL A 48 54.88 -1.15 17.17
C VAL A 48 53.50 -0.86 16.59
N LEU A 49 52.87 -1.83 15.93
CA LEU A 49 51.52 -1.66 15.37
C LEU A 49 50.49 -1.37 16.46
N GLU A 50 50.59 -2.02 17.62
CA GLU A 50 49.72 -1.76 18.77
C GLU A 50 49.87 -0.32 19.29
N MET A 51 51.10 0.14 19.53
CA MET A 51 51.38 1.50 19.99
C MET A 51 50.87 2.55 19.00
N LEU A 52 51.06 2.32 17.69
CA LEU A 52 50.53 3.20 16.65
C LEU A 52 49.01 3.18 16.60
N ALA A 53 48.39 1.98 16.69
CA ALA A 53 46.94 1.85 16.71
C ALA A 53 46.31 2.54 17.92
N ASP A 54 46.96 2.46 19.09
CA ASP A 54 46.55 3.17 20.31
C ASP A 54 46.67 4.68 20.17
N ALA A 55 47.79 5.16 19.61
CA ALA A 55 48.01 6.58 19.35
C ALA A 55 47.00 7.16 18.35
N ALA A 56 46.65 6.40 17.30
CA ALA A 56 45.70 6.82 16.26
C ALA A 56 44.28 7.07 16.78
N ARG A 57 43.94 6.62 18.00
CA ARG A 57 42.68 7.02 18.66
C ARG A 57 42.59 8.54 18.84
N GLN A 58 43.72 9.21 19.04
CA GLN A 58 43.79 10.66 19.16
C GLN A 58 43.81 11.31 17.78
N VAL A 59 42.91 12.26 17.55
CA VAL A 59 42.72 12.95 16.26
C VAL A 59 44.02 13.56 15.72
N SER A 60 44.88 14.07 16.60
CA SER A 60 46.16 14.71 16.24
C SER A 60 47.16 13.77 15.56
N TRP A 61 47.13 12.46 15.87
CA TRP A 61 48.05 11.49 15.27
C TRP A 61 47.59 10.98 13.90
N ARG A 62 46.28 10.99 13.63
CA ARG A 62 45.70 10.43 12.40
C ARG A 62 46.34 11.05 11.15
N GLY A 63 46.40 12.39 11.07
CA GLY A 63 46.99 13.09 9.94
C GLY A 63 48.50 12.88 9.79
N ILE A 64 49.23 12.81 10.90
CA ILE A 64 50.68 12.57 10.92
C ILE A 64 50.99 11.19 10.32
N PHE A 65 50.23 10.17 10.71
CA PHE A 65 50.43 8.80 10.23
C PHE A 65 50.11 8.64 8.74
N GLY A 66 49.16 9.43 8.21
CA GLY A 66 48.92 9.55 6.78
C GLY A 66 50.09 10.21 6.04
N GLN A 67 50.48 11.41 6.47
CA GLN A 67 51.52 12.23 5.81
C GLN A 67 52.90 11.59 5.82
N THR A 68 53.20 10.80 6.85
CA THR A 68 54.48 10.08 6.98
C THR A 68 54.52 8.76 6.21
N GLY A 69 53.43 8.36 5.54
CA GLY A 69 53.37 7.14 4.74
C GLY A 69 53.19 5.85 5.53
N MET A 70 53.06 5.92 6.87
CA MET A 70 52.85 4.74 7.71
C MET A 70 51.51 4.08 7.44
N LEU A 71 50.43 4.86 7.29
CA LEU A 71 49.11 4.34 6.93
C LEU A 71 49.15 3.65 5.56
N ALA A 72 49.78 4.30 4.57
CA ALA A 72 49.91 3.75 3.22
C ALA A 72 50.69 2.43 3.22
N SER A 73 51.75 2.34 4.02
CA SER A 73 52.58 1.14 4.15
C SER A 73 51.84 -0.01 4.85
N CYS A 74 51.09 0.31 5.92
CA CYS A 74 50.21 -0.65 6.60
C CYS A 74 49.13 -1.19 5.64
N SER A 75 48.48 -0.30 4.88
CA SER A 75 47.38 -0.63 3.95
C SER A 75 47.86 -1.45 2.75
N ARG A 76 49.03 -1.11 2.18
CA ARG A 76 49.65 -1.90 1.10
C ARG A 76 50.04 -3.30 1.58
N GLY A 77 50.61 -3.39 2.79
CA GLY A 77 51.08 -4.64 3.39
C GLY A 77 50.02 -5.46 4.11
N LEU A 78 48.73 -5.11 4.03
CA LEU A 78 47.66 -5.90 4.64
C LEU A 78 47.44 -7.20 3.87
N HIS A 79 47.63 -8.36 4.48
CA HIS A 79 47.51 -9.65 3.80
C HIS A 79 46.83 -10.73 4.66
N PRO A 80 45.77 -11.43 4.19
CA PRO A 80 45.01 -12.39 5.00
C PRO A 80 45.82 -13.54 5.61
N GLY A 81 46.99 -13.86 5.05
CA GLY A 81 47.90 -14.89 5.56
C GLY A 81 48.81 -14.44 6.70
N GLU A 82 48.72 -13.18 7.17
CA GLU A 82 49.47 -12.73 8.34
C GLU A 82 48.92 -13.31 9.66
N PRO A 83 49.74 -13.40 10.72
CA PRO A 83 49.30 -13.79 12.05
C PRO A 83 48.11 -12.93 12.52
N GLU A 84 47.12 -13.55 13.15
CA GLU A 84 45.86 -12.91 13.57
C GLU A 84 46.10 -11.67 14.44
N ASP A 85 47.04 -11.74 15.38
CA ASP A 85 47.39 -10.62 16.25
C ASP A 85 47.93 -9.41 15.46
N ILE A 86 48.70 -9.65 14.40
CA ILE A 86 49.24 -8.58 13.55
C ILE A 86 48.16 -7.98 12.68
N LEU A 87 47.32 -8.83 12.07
CA LEU A 87 46.15 -8.37 11.32
C LEU A 87 45.24 -7.51 12.19
N LYS A 88 44.97 -7.95 13.42
CA LYS A 88 44.19 -7.19 14.40
C LYS A 88 44.78 -5.79 14.63
N GLN A 89 46.09 -5.68 14.86
CA GLN A 89 46.71 -4.36 15.09
C GLN A 89 46.74 -3.50 13.82
N LYS A 90 46.96 -4.09 12.63
CA LYS A 90 46.87 -3.37 11.35
C LYS A 90 45.46 -2.83 11.10
N LEU A 91 44.43 -3.65 11.31
CA LEU A 91 43.03 -3.25 11.19
C LEU A 91 42.70 -2.10 12.16
N ARG A 92 43.12 -2.21 13.43
CA ARG A 92 42.94 -1.13 14.41
C ARG A 92 43.61 0.16 13.98
N LEU A 93 44.85 0.11 13.48
CA LEU A 93 45.57 1.27 12.98
C LEU A 93 44.83 1.91 11.80
N ILE A 94 44.44 1.12 10.80
CA ILE A 94 43.72 1.60 9.61
C ILE A 94 42.39 2.25 10.02
N GLY A 95 41.57 1.56 10.81
CA GLY A 95 40.25 2.04 11.23
C GLY A 95 40.32 3.31 12.06
N ASN A 96 41.29 3.42 12.98
CA ASN A 96 41.48 4.62 13.79
C ASN A 96 42.01 5.80 12.97
N CYS A 97 42.89 5.55 11.99
CA CYS A 97 43.38 6.59 11.09
C CYS A 97 42.28 7.12 10.14
N CYS A 98 41.32 6.28 9.76
CA CYS A 98 40.21 6.68 8.87
C CYS A 98 39.10 7.44 9.60
N ALA A 99 38.98 7.30 10.93
CA ALA A 99 37.95 8.01 11.69
C ALA A 99 38.10 9.53 11.50
N ASP A 100 37.04 10.18 11.02
CA ASP A 100 36.94 11.64 10.84
C ASP A 100 38.12 12.26 10.07
N ASN A 101 38.68 11.55 9.08
CA ASN A 101 39.85 12.01 8.34
C ASN A 101 39.81 11.60 6.85
N ASP A 102 39.27 12.48 6.01
CA ASP A 102 39.10 12.23 4.58
C ASP A 102 40.41 12.04 3.83
N SER A 103 41.46 12.80 4.17
CA SER A 103 42.78 12.63 3.55
C SER A 103 43.36 11.22 3.77
N ASN A 104 43.09 10.62 4.93
CA ASN A 104 43.49 9.24 5.18
C ASN A 104 42.59 8.23 4.45
N ARG A 105 41.29 8.53 4.29
CA ARG A 105 40.37 7.69 3.50
C ARG A 105 40.79 7.67 2.02
N ASP A 106 41.29 8.79 1.48
CA ASP A 106 41.88 8.85 0.14
C ASP A 106 43.09 7.91 0.01
N ILE A 107 43.96 7.85 1.02
CA ILE A 107 45.09 6.89 1.04
C ILE A 107 44.59 5.44 0.98
N ILE A 108 43.49 5.11 1.65
CA ILE A 108 42.89 3.76 1.61
C ILE A 108 42.38 3.43 0.20
N ILE A 109 41.76 4.39 -0.48
CA ILE A 109 41.33 4.27 -1.89
C ILE A 109 42.56 4.06 -2.80
N GLU A 110 43.58 4.91 -2.67
CA GLU A 110 44.79 4.86 -3.50
C GLU A 110 45.62 3.59 -3.30
N THR A 111 45.52 2.96 -2.14
CA THR A 111 46.24 1.72 -1.82
C THR A 111 45.46 0.45 -2.09
N GLU A 112 44.25 0.56 -2.67
CA GLU A 112 43.34 -0.56 -2.98
C GLU A 112 43.16 -1.46 -1.74
N CYS A 113 43.03 -0.82 -0.58
CA CYS A 113 42.98 -1.53 0.69
C CYS A 113 41.60 -2.14 0.95
N TYR A 114 40.55 -1.62 0.32
CA TYR A 114 39.18 -2.09 0.50
C TYR A 114 39.02 -3.57 0.15
N GLU A 115 39.59 -4.04 -0.97
CA GLU A 115 39.47 -5.43 -1.41
C GLU A 115 40.12 -6.40 -0.41
N LYS A 116 41.21 -5.96 0.23
CA LYS A 116 41.88 -6.72 1.29
C LYS A 116 41.02 -6.78 2.54
N LEU A 117 40.39 -5.66 2.93
CA LEU A 117 39.41 -5.62 4.02
C LEU A 117 38.20 -6.50 3.73
N ALA A 118 37.68 -6.49 2.50
CA ALA A 118 36.58 -7.35 2.07
C ALA A 118 36.96 -8.83 2.10
N CYS A 119 38.18 -9.18 1.67
CA CYS A 119 38.72 -10.53 1.77
C CYS A 119 38.83 -10.99 3.23
N ILE A 120 39.40 -10.18 4.12
CA ILE A 120 39.50 -10.48 5.55
C ILE A 120 38.11 -10.66 6.18
N SER A 121 37.18 -9.74 5.89
CA SER A 121 35.81 -9.77 6.42
C SER A 121 35.07 -11.05 6.01
N SER A 122 35.27 -11.51 4.77
CA SER A 122 34.63 -12.73 4.28
C SER A 122 35.28 -14.02 4.77
N THR A 123 36.62 -14.06 4.86
CA THR A 123 37.37 -15.30 5.10
C THR A 123 37.77 -15.55 6.55
N LEU A 124 37.99 -14.51 7.36
CA LEU A 124 38.51 -14.62 8.73
C LEU A 124 37.43 -14.27 9.76
N LEU A 125 36.67 -15.29 10.19
CA LEU A 125 35.57 -15.14 11.15
C LEU A 125 35.95 -14.37 12.44
N PRO A 126 37.10 -14.62 13.11
CA PRO A 126 37.47 -13.90 14.34
C PRO A 126 37.68 -12.40 14.17
N LEU A 127 38.11 -11.98 12.97
CA LEU A 127 38.41 -10.57 12.66
C LEU A 127 37.29 -9.86 11.90
N ARG A 128 36.23 -10.56 11.51
CA ARG A 128 35.13 -10.00 10.72
C ARG A 128 34.51 -8.77 11.37
N ALA A 129 34.17 -8.85 12.65
CA ALA A 129 33.56 -7.74 13.38
C ALA A 129 34.44 -6.47 13.33
N LEU A 130 35.72 -6.62 13.68
CA LEU A 130 36.70 -5.54 13.62
C LEU A 130 36.86 -5.00 12.20
N SER A 131 36.95 -5.87 11.20
CA SER A 131 37.09 -5.47 9.80
C SER A 131 35.87 -4.68 9.30
N MET A 132 34.65 -5.04 9.74
CA MET A 132 33.44 -4.27 9.41
C MET A 132 33.40 -2.90 10.09
N VAL A 133 33.92 -2.76 11.31
CA VAL A 133 34.13 -1.45 11.95
C VAL A 133 35.10 -0.60 11.13
N VAL A 134 36.18 -1.19 10.61
CA VAL A 134 37.15 -0.49 9.76
C VAL A 134 36.51 -0.03 8.45
N ILE A 135 35.73 -0.90 7.79
CA ILE A 135 35.00 -0.55 6.57
C ILE A 135 33.98 0.56 6.85
N PHE A 136 33.26 0.51 7.97
CA PHE A 136 32.36 1.57 8.38
C PHE A 136 33.10 2.90 8.56
N ASN A 137 34.20 2.95 9.33
CA ASN A 137 34.98 4.18 9.53
C ASN A 137 35.55 4.76 8.23
N PHE A 138 35.91 3.88 7.29
CA PHE A 138 36.34 4.27 5.94
C PHE A 138 35.23 4.96 5.16
N MET A 139 33.98 4.51 5.29
CA MET A 139 32.82 5.01 4.54
C MET A 139 32.04 6.13 5.25
N ASN A 140 32.12 6.21 6.56
CA ASN A 140 31.22 7.04 7.37
C ASN A 140 31.36 8.52 7.00
N GLU A 141 30.25 9.15 6.60
CA GLU A 141 30.19 10.55 6.15
C GLU A 141 31.14 10.90 4.97
N TYR A 142 31.61 9.91 4.19
CA TYR A 142 32.51 10.14 3.06
C TYR A 142 32.06 9.43 1.77
N GLU A 143 31.39 10.18 0.90
CA GLU A 143 30.78 9.66 -0.34
C GLU A 143 31.78 8.98 -1.29
N SER A 144 33.00 9.51 -1.42
CA SER A 144 34.04 8.91 -2.28
C SER A 144 34.38 7.48 -1.86
N ALA A 145 34.52 7.24 -0.56
CA ALA A 145 34.77 5.91 -0.01
C ALA A 145 33.56 4.99 -0.15
N GLN A 146 32.34 5.51 0.03
CA GLN A 146 31.11 4.75 -0.16
C GLN A 146 30.97 4.26 -1.61
N ARG A 147 31.16 5.15 -2.60
CA ARG A 147 31.14 4.80 -4.02
C ARG A 147 32.26 3.82 -4.39
N HIS A 148 33.45 3.99 -3.81
CA HIS A 148 34.56 3.06 -3.99
C HIS A 148 34.20 1.67 -3.44
N ALA A 149 33.74 1.56 -2.20
CA ALA A 149 33.33 0.29 -1.61
C ALA A 149 32.23 -0.41 -2.43
N PHE A 150 31.21 0.35 -2.87
CA PHE A 150 30.15 -0.17 -3.74
C PHE A 150 30.70 -0.78 -5.04
N LYS A 151 31.52 0.00 -5.76
CA LYS A 151 32.14 -0.44 -7.04
C LYS A 151 33.01 -1.69 -6.86
N HIS A 152 33.60 -1.87 -5.69
CA HIS A 152 34.49 -2.98 -5.38
C HIS A 152 33.79 -4.14 -4.65
N GLY A 153 32.45 -4.21 -4.70
CA GLY A 153 31.69 -5.41 -4.33
C GLY A 153 31.16 -5.44 -2.88
N LEU A 154 30.97 -4.27 -2.25
CA LEU A 154 30.41 -4.19 -0.91
C LEU A 154 29.06 -4.91 -0.78
N VAL A 155 28.16 -4.74 -1.74
CA VAL A 155 26.83 -5.36 -1.66
C VAL A 155 26.94 -6.89 -1.62
N GLY A 156 27.80 -7.48 -2.45
CA GLY A 156 28.09 -8.91 -2.42
C GLY A 156 28.75 -9.38 -1.11
N LEU A 157 29.60 -8.57 -0.50
CA LEU A 157 30.16 -8.85 0.84
C LEU A 157 29.06 -8.84 1.92
N LEU A 158 28.23 -7.80 1.94
CA LEU A 158 27.16 -7.65 2.92
C LEU A 158 26.13 -8.77 2.80
N THR A 159 25.74 -9.12 1.57
CA THR A 159 24.85 -10.25 1.29
C THR A 159 25.41 -11.55 1.88
N LYS A 160 26.71 -11.84 1.69
CA LYS A 160 27.36 -13.02 2.27
C LYS A 160 27.39 -13.00 3.81
N ILE A 161 27.56 -11.84 4.43
CA ILE A 161 27.55 -11.70 5.89
C ILE A 161 26.14 -11.88 6.44
N LEU A 162 25.12 -11.33 5.77
CA LEU A 162 23.72 -11.39 6.19
C LEU A 162 23.11 -12.79 6.02
N ARG A 163 23.57 -13.58 5.05
CA ARG A 163 23.11 -14.95 4.77
C ARG A 163 23.53 -16.00 5.82
N ARG A 164 24.04 -15.61 6.99
CA ARG A 164 24.51 -16.55 8.03
C ARG A 164 23.41 -17.54 8.45
N ASP A 165 23.77 -18.83 8.46
CA ASP A 165 22.88 -19.92 8.92
C ASP A 165 22.63 -19.87 10.43
N ASP A 166 23.55 -19.28 11.21
CA ASP A 166 23.45 -19.10 12.65
C ASP A 166 23.02 -17.68 13.02
N LYS A 167 21.71 -17.46 13.14
CA LYS A 167 21.16 -16.21 13.68
C LYS A 167 21.38 -16.13 15.20
N GLN A 168 22.63 -15.89 15.61
CA GLN A 168 22.95 -15.49 16.98
C GLN A 168 22.93 -13.97 17.09
N PRO A 169 22.53 -13.40 18.24
CA PRO A 169 22.68 -11.97 18.49
C PRO A 169 24.18 -11.63 18.48
N ASP A 170 24.66 -11.13 17.35
CA ASP A 170 26.02 -10.64 17.18
C ASP A 170 25.93 -9.11 17.09
N PRO A 171 26.32 -8.36 18.13
CA PRO A 171 26.37 -6.90 18.07
C PRO A 171 27.17 -6.39 16.86
N ALA A 172 28.07 -7.20 16.31
CA ALA A 172 28.81 -6.85 15.11
C ALA A 172 27.95 -6.81 13.83
N LEU A 173 26.68 -7.25 13.87
CA LEU A 173 25.74 -7.13 12.75
C LEU A 173 25.35 -5.67 12.46
N GLU A 174 25.46 -4.79 13.47
CA GLU A 174 25.17 -3.37 13.31
C GLU A 174 26.03 -2.74 12.20
N TYR A 175 27.34 -2.96 12.19
CA TYR A 175 28.24 -2.33 11.22
C TYR A 175 27.98 -2.72 9.76
N PRO A 176 27.76 -4.00 9.39
CA PRO A 176 27.25 -4.39 8.08
C PRO A 176 25.96 -3.66 7.68
N LEU A 177 24.99 -3.56 8.59
CA LEU A 177 23.72 -2.88 8.31
C LEU A 177 23.91 -1.37 8.15
N ARG A 178 24.75 -0.73 8.96
CA ARG A 178 25.13 0.68 8.81
C ARG A 178 25.86 0.94 7.49
N CYS A 179 26.75 0.05 7.07
CA CYS A 179 27.40 0.15 5.76
C CYS A 179 26.37 0.06 4.63
N LEU A 180 25.36 -0.82 4.75
CA LEU A 180 24.27 -0.90 3.80
C LEU A 180 23.45 0.39 3.77
N GLU A 181 23.06 0.89 4.95
CA GLU A 181 22.30 2.14 5.11
C GLU A 181 23.01 3.32 4.41
N LEU A 182 24.33 3.47 4.58
CA LEU A 182 25.12 4.50 3.89
C LEU A 182 25.06 4.38 2.36
N ILE A 183 25.15 3.16 1.82
CA ILE A 183 25.05 2.95 0.36
C ILE A 183 23.64 3.22 -0.17
N LEU A 184 22.61 2.86 0.60
CA LEU A 184 21.21 3.05 0.18
C LEU A 184 20.78 4.51 0.16
N GLN A 185 21.51 5.40 0.85
CA GLN A 185 21.34 6.85 0.75
C GLN A 185 21.94 7.43 -0.54
N LEU A 186 22.77 6.66 -1.24
CA LEU A 186 23.29 7.05 -2.55
C LEU A 186 22.30 6.69 -3.65
N ASP A 187 22.23 7.53 -4.69
CA ASP A 187 21.45 7.24 -5.89
C ASP A 187 22.18 6.22 -6.79
N LEU A 188 22.28 4.99 -6.29
CA LEU A 188 22.93 3.84 -6.94
C LEU A 188 21.88 2.77 -7.28
N SER A 189 22.05 2.12 -8.43
CA SER A 189 21.21 0.98 -8.83
C SER A 189 21.81 -0.31 -8.30
N LEU A 190 21.02 -1.05 -7.50
CA LEU A 190 21.44 -2.35 -6.95
C LEU A 190 21.05 -3.53 -7.86
N GLY A 191 20.25 -3.28 -8.91
CA GLY A 191 19.79 -4.33 -9.83
C GLY A 191 19.13 -5.50 -9.10
N ASP A 192 19.45 -6.72 -9.55
CA ASP A 192 18.86 -7.96 -9.03
C ASP A 192 19.26 -8.28 -7.57
N GLU A 193 20.34 -7.69 -7.06
CA GLU A 193 20.81 -7.93 -5.68
C GLU A 193 19.83 -7.33 -4.64
N ALA A 194 19.05 -6.31 -5.03
CA ALA A 194 18.10 -5.63 -4.15
C ALA A 194 17.03 -6.58 -3.60
N SER A 195 16.44 -7.43 -4.45
CA SER A 195 15.39 -8.38 -4.03
C SER A 195 15.94 -9.39 -3.02
N GLU A 196 17.19 -9.83 -3.21
CA GLU A 196 17.83 -10.76 -2.28
C GLU A 196 18.10 -10.10 -0.92
N LEU A 197 18.60 -8.86 -0.91
CA LEU A 197 18.81 -8.10 0.32
C LEU A 197 17.50 -7.89 1.09
N ILE A 198 16.39 -7.57 0.39
CA ILE A 198 15.08 -7.44 1.04
C ILE A 198 14.71 -8.74 1.76
N ILE A 199 14.89 -9.90 1.10
CA ILE A 199 14.59 -11.21 1.71
C ILE A 199 15.45 -11.43 2.96
N LEU A 200 16.76 -11.19 2.88
CA LEU A 200 17.68 -11.34 4.02
C LEU A 200 17.34 -10.40 5.17
N LEU A 201 17.03 -9.14 4.87
CA LEU A 201 16.64 -8.15 5.88
C LEU A 201 15.30 -8.50 6.53
N LEU A 202 14.32 -8.96 5.77
CA LEU A 202 13.06 -9.47 6.30
C LEU A 202 13.31 -10.65 7.25
N ASP A 203 14.14 -11.60 6.84
CA ASP A 203 14.54 -12.75 7.65
C ASP A 203 15.16 -12.36 9.00
N TRP A 204 15.92 -11.26 9.05
CA TRP A 204 16.46 -10.72 10.29
C TRP A 204 15.43 -9.91 11.09
N ALA A 205 14.56 -9.14 10.42
CA ALA A 205 13.51 -8.35 11.06
C ALA A 205 12.50 -9.22 11.84
N VAL A 206 12.16 -10.38 11.26
CA VAL A 206 11.23 -11.36 11.85
C VAL A 206 11.87 -12.29 12.88
N TYR A 207 13.19 -12.21 13.06
CA TYR A 207 13.88 -13.07 14.01
C TYR A 207 13.57 -12.64 15.46
N PRO A 208 13.13 -13.57 16.35
CA PRO A 208 12.59 -13.19 17.66
C PRO A 208 13.56 -12.44 18.58
N THR A 209 14.87 -12.69 18.47
CA THR A 209 15.89 -12.11 19.35
C THR A 209 16.56 -10.86 18.79
N THR A 210 16.12 -10.35 17.64
CA THR A 210 16.66 -9.10 17.07
C THR A 210 16.35 -7.94 18.01
N GLN A 211 17.39 -7.22 18.45
CA GLN A 211 17.30 -6.06 19.32
C GLN A 211 16.76 -4.83 18.57
N PHE A 212 16.29 -3.83 19.30
CA PHE A 212 15.55 -2.70 18.72
C PHE A 212 16.43 -1.81 17.82
N ASP A 213 17.66 -1.53 18.24
CA ASP A 213 18.69 -0.82 17.48
C ASP A 213 18.95 -1.47 16.11
N ILE A 214 19.18 -2.78 16.10
CA ILE A 214 19.38 -3.56 14.87
C ILE A 214 18.10 -3.55 14.03
N PHE A 215 16.94 -3.78 14.66
CA PHE A 215 15.64 -3.76 13.99
C PHE A 215 15.38 -2.42 13.31
N TYR A 216 15.70 -1.31 13.97
CA TYR A 216 15.54 0.04 13.43
C TYR A 216 16.37 0.25 12.17
N VAL A 217 17.65 -0.13 12.17
CA VAL A 217 18.50 -0.02 10.97
C VAL A 217 17.99 -0.92 9.85
N ILE A 218 17.50 -2.12 10.17
CA ILE A 218 16.87 -3.01 9.19
C ILE A 218 15.64 -2.35 8.56
N LEU A 219 14.76 -1.72 9.35
CA LEU A 219 13.59 -1.02 8.83
C LEU A 219 13.98 0.14 7.90
N SER A 220 15.00 0.92 8.29
CA SER A 220 15.57 2.00 7.47
C SER A 220 16.03 1.47 6.10
N CYS A 221 16.81 0.38 6.10
CA CYS A 221 17.29 -0.27 4.88
C CYS A 221 16.13 -0.84 4.04
N LEU A 222 15.16 -1.52 4.67
CA LEU A 222 14.00 -2.08 3.98
C LEU A 222 13.19 -0.99 3.28
N LEU A 223 12.96 0.15 3.92
CA LEU A 223 12.24 1.26 3.31
C LEU A 223 12.98 1.84 2.11
N ALA A 224 14.30 2.02 2.21
CA ALA A 224 15.10 2.51 1.10
C ALA A 224 15.15 1.53 -0.09
N LEU A 225 15.07 0.23 0.18
CA LEU A 225 15.02 -0.84 -0.83
C LEU A 225 13.63 -1.09 -1.42
N HIS A 226 12.54 -0.59 -0.82
CA HIS A 226 11.19 -0.81 -1.33
C HIS A 226 10.84 0.14 -2.48
N LYS A 227 11.47 -0.10 -3.63
CA LYS A 227 11.08 0.46 -4.93
C LYS A 227 10.38 -0.61 -5.76
N GLU A 228 9.36 -0.20 -6.51
CA GLU A 228 8.51 -1.11 -7.31
C GLU A 228 9.34 -2.00 -8.28
N GLU A 229 10.44 -1.47 -8.83
CA GLU A 229 11.32 -2.24 -9.71
C GLU A 229 11.96 -3.46 -9.03
N TYR A 230 12.29 -3.36 -7.74
CA TYR A 230 12.98 -4.42 -6.99
C TYR A 230 12.01 -5.48 -6.45
N THR A 231 10.76 -5.11 -6.17
CA THR A 231 9.76 -6.02 -5.59
C THR A 231 9.04 -6.87 -6.64
N LYS A 232 9.17 -6.55 -7.94
CA LYS A 232 8.60 -7.35 -9.05
C LYS A 232 8.96 -8.82 -9.01
N ALA A 233 10.15 -9.17 -8.53
CA ALA A 233 10.59 -10.55 -8.37
C ALA A 233 9.67 -11.37 -7.43
N PHE A 234 9.01 -10.71 -6.47
CA PHE A 234 8.12 -11.36 -5.51
C PHE A 234 6.78 -11.78 -6.13
N ASN A 235 6.41 -11.23 -7.28
CA ASN A 235 5.26 -11.71 -8.05
C ASN A 235 5.53 -13.06 -8.72
N LEU A 236 6.81 -13.39 -8.97
CA LEU A 236 7.23 -14.69 -9.51
C LEU A 236 7.46 -15.71 -8.39
N ASN A 237 8.01 -15.27 -7.26
CA ASN A 237 8.15 -16.07 -6.05
C ASN A 237 7.48 -15.38 -4.86
N PRO A 238 6.23 -15.75 -4.52
CA PRO A 238 5.46 -15.10 -3.48
C PRO A 238 5.88 -15.53 -2.05
N SER A 239 6.89 -16.39 -1.89
CA SER A 239 7.34 -16.86 -0.58
C SER A 239 7.64 -15.77 0.47
N PRO A 240 8.15 -14.57 0.12
CA PRO A 240 8.40 -13.51 1.10
C PRO A 240 7.14 -12.98 1.80
N VAL A 241 5.94 -13.23 1.26
CA VAL A 241 4.67 -12.76 1.86
C VAL A 241 4.51 -13.17 3.32
N SER A 242 4.97 -14.38 3.69
CA SER A 242 4.91 -14.86 5.08
C SER A 242 5.77 -14.02 6.02
N ASN A 243 6.96 -13.61 5.57
CA ASN A 243 7.83 -12.74 6.35
C ASN A 243 7.27 -11.30 6.45
N TYR A 244 6.57 -10.80 5.43
CA TYR A 244 5.90 -9.50 5.54
C TYR A 244 4.75 -9.53 6.55
N VAL A 245 3.96 -10.61 6.59
CA VAL A 245 2.92 -10.78 7.60
C VAL A 245 3.54 -10.83 9.00
N GLU A 246 4.62 -11.58 9.19
CA GLU A 246 5.33 -11.63 10.46
C GLU A 246 6.01 -10.29 10.81
N LEU A 247 6.49 -9.53 9.81
CA LEU A 247 7.00 -8.18 10.02
C LEU A 247 5.91 -7.27 10.61
N VAL A 248 4.66 -7.36 10.16
CA VAL A 248 3.54 -6.62 10.77
C VAL A 248 3.39 -6.99 12.25
N THR A 249 3.54 -8.27 12.61
CA THR A 249 3.54 -8.74 14.01
C THR A 249 4.68 -8.09 14.80
N ARG A 250 5.90 -8.07 14.25
CA ARG A 250 7.08 -7.47 14.89
C ARG A 250 6.97 -5.96 15.06
N LEU A 251 6.41 -5.27 14.07
CA LEU A 251 6.15 -3.83 14.14
C LEU A 251 5.20 -3.51 15.29
N LYS A 252 4.10 -4.28 15.43
CA LYS A 252 3.16 -4.12 16.55
C LYS A 252 3.81 -4.40 17.90
N TYR A 253 4.62 -5.46 17.98
CA TYR A 253 5.37 -5.80 19.19
C TYR A 253 6.25 -4.62 19.64
N TRP A 254 7.01 -4.01 18.73
CA TRP A 254 7.90 -2.90 19.06
C TRP A 254 7.16 -1.61 19.37
N GLU A 255 6.04 -1.33 18.70
CA GLU A 255 5.16 -0.20 19.01
C GLU A 255 4.59 -0.30 20.45
N ASP A 256 4.15 -1.50 20.84
CA ASP A 256 3.68 -1.76 22.21
C ASP A 256 4.81 -1.63 23.23
N LYS A 257 5.99 -2.19 22.92
CA LYS A 257 7.15 -2.12 23.79
C LYS A 257 7.67 -0.70 23.98
N ALA A 258 7.75 0.10 22.92
CA ALA A 258 8.16 1.50 23.01
C ALA A 258 7.19 2.30 23.89
N THR A 259 5.89 1.98 23.85
CA THR A 259 4.88 2.63 24.69
C THR A 259 4.98 2.19 26.16
N GLN A 260 5.23 0.90 26.41
CA GLN A 260 5.24 0.32 27.77
C GLN A 260 6.59 0.46 28.49
N THR A 261 7.69 0.50 27.76
CA THR A 261 9.05 0.50 28.29
C THR A 261 9.93 1.42 27.43
N PRO A 262 9.81 2.75 27.62
CA PRO A 262 10.55 3.73 26.80
C PRO A 262 12.07 3.54 26.84
N GLU A 263 12.60 3.02 27.96
CA GLU A 263 14.04 2.74 28.18
C GLU A 263 14.64 1.71 27.18
N LEU A 264 13.81 0.96 26.45
CA LEU A 264 14.27 0.05 25.39
C LEU A 264 14.58 0.76 24.07
N VAL A 265 14.10 1.98 23.90
CA VAL A 265 14.47 2.86 22.79
C VAL A 265 15.69 3.66 23.24
N PRO A 266 16.81 3.62 22.50
CA PRO A 266 17.99 4.44 22.82
C PRO A 266 17.64 5.92 22.99
N ASP A 267 18.16 6.56 24.06
CA ASP A 267 17.85 7.96 24.41
C ASP A 267 18.25 8.97 23.32
N ASP A 268 19.15 8.60 22.42
CA ASP A 268 19.60 9.41 21.28
C ASP A 268 18.65 9.36 20.09
N MET A 269 17.61 8.52 20.12
CA MET A 269 16.62 8.39 19.06
C MET A 269 15.37 9.22 19.33
N ASP A 270 14.96 10.03 18.35
CA ASP A 270 13.71 10.79 18.43
C ASP A 270 12.50 9.84 18.35
N SER A 271 11.65 9.88 19.37
CA SER A 271 10.42 9.09 19.46
C SER A 271 9.46 9.29 18.28
N GLU A 272 9.41 10.50 17.71
CA GLU A 272 8.59 10.81 16.56
C GLU A 272 9.15 10.15 15.29
N ASP A 273 10.47 10.14 15.13
CA ASP A 273 11.12 9.49 13.99
C ASP A 273 11.00 7.97 14.06
N VAL A 274 11.10 7.38 15.25
CA VAL A 274 10.80 5.95 15.48
C VAL A 274 9.37 5.63 15.06
N ALA A 275 8.39 6.42 15.52
CA ALA A 275 7.00 6.21 15.17
C ALA A 275 6.77 6.37 13.66
N ARG A 276 7.39 7.37 13.02
CA ARG A 276 7.33 7.58 11.57
C ARG A 276 7.92 6.40 10.81
N LEU A 277 9.06 5.86 11.24
CA LEU A 277 9.71 4.71 10.61
C LEU A 277 8.85 3.45 10.70
N ILE A 278 8.35 3.12 11.89
CA ILE A 278 7.45 1.97 12.10
C ILE A 278 6.19 2.11 11.24
N ASN A 279 5.57 3.31 11.23
CA ASN A 279 4.39 3.57 10.41
C ASN A 279 4.68 3.47 8.90
N GLY A 280 5.84 3.96 8.47
CA GLY A 280 6.32 3.83 7.10
C GLY A 280 6.50 2.37 6.69
N ALA A 281 7.24 1.61 7.49
CA ALA A 281 7.48 0.18 7.26
C ALA A 281 6.17 -0.60 7.21
N ARG A 282 5.21 -0.27 8.07
CA ARG A 282 3.89 -0.90 8.08
C ARG A 282 3.11 -0.67 6.79
N ARG A 283 3.08 0.58 6.30
CA ARG A 283 2.40 0.91 5.02
C ARG A 283 3.02 0.14 3.86
N VAL A 284 4.36 0.11 3.81
CA VAL A 284 5.10 -0.62 2.79
C VAL A 284 4.82 -2.12 2.86
N ALA A 285 4.87 -2.73 4.06
CA ALA A 285 4.56 -4.14 4.23
C ALA A 285 3.14 -4.49 3.76
N ILE A 286 2.13 -3.68 4.14
CA ILE A 286 0.74 -3.90 3.71
C ILE A 286 0.59 -3.78 2.19
N ALA A 287 1.22 -2.77 1.58
CA ALA A 287 1.20 -2.58 0.13
C ALA A 287 1.84 -3.79 -0.59
N THR A 288 3.03 -4.20 -0.17
CA THR A 288 3.73 -5.36 -0.75
C THR A 288 2.94 -6.66 -0.56
N ILE A 289 2.30 -6.87 0.60
CA ILE A 289 1.40 -8.02 0.81
C ILE A 289 0.25 -8.00 -0.19
N SER A 290 -0.37 -6.84 -0.41
CA SER A 290 -1.45 -6.68 -1.39
C SER A 290 -0.97 -7.00 -2.81
N GLU A 291 0.21 -6.51 -3.20
CA GLU A 291 0.80 -6.77 -4.52
C GLU A 291 1.11 -8.26 -4.73
N ILE A 292 1.84 -8.88 -3.78
CA ILE A 292 2.21 -10.30 -3.88
C ILE A 292 0.95 -11.17 -3.93
N SER A 293 -0.03 -10.91 -3.06
CA SER A 293 -1.28 -11.69 -3.02
C SER A 293 -2.18 -11.50 -4.25
N ALA A 294 -1.99 -10.42 -5.01
CA ALA A 294 -2.66 -10.19 -6.29
C ALA A 294 -1.97 -10.90 -7.49
N SER A 295 -0.78 -11.49 -7.31
CA SER A 295 -0.10 -12.25 -8.36
C SER A 295 -0.74 -13.61 -8.65
N GLU A 296 -0.56 -14.16 -9.86
CA GLU A 296 -1.00 -15.53 -10.19
C GLU A 296 -0.17 -16.59 -9.46
N SER A 297 1.15 -16.36 -9.30
CA SER A 297 2.06 -17.28 -8.61
C SER A 297 1.65 -17.51 -7.16
N PHE A 298 1.14 -16.47 -6.48
CA PHE A 298 0.61 -16.59 -5.11
C PHE A 298 -0.51 -17.62 -5.03
N HIS A 299 -1.46 -17.60 -5.97
CA HIS A 299 -2.58 -18.55 -5.97
C HIS A 299 -2.10 -20.00 -6.13
N ASN A 300 -1.14 -20.22 -7.03
CA ASN A 300 -0.57 -21.55 -7.25
C ASN A 300 0.19 -22.09 -6.04
N GLN A 301 0.89 -21.21 -5.31
CA GLN A 301 1.68 -21.60 -4.14
C GLN A 301 0.84 -21.72 -2.86
N TYR A 302 -0.20 -20.90 -2.73
CA TYR A 302 -1.05 -20.81 -1.54
C TYR A 302 -2.54 -21.01 -1.90
N PRO A 303 -2.94 -22.22 -2.32
CA PRO A 303 -4.34 -22.51 -2.59
C PRO A 303 -5.19 -22.44 -1.31
N THR A 304 -6.51 -22.30 -1.47
CA THR A 304 -7.49 -22.39 -0.38
C THR A 304 -7.27 -23.66 0.44
N GLY A 305 -7.31 -23.54 1.78
CA GLY A 305 -7.03 -24.63 2.72
C GLY A 305 -5.54 -24.84 3.04
N SER A 306 -4.63 -24.12 2.36
CA SER A 306 -3.20 -24.17 2.69
C SER A 306 -2.91 -23.70 4.11
N ALA A 307 -1.83 -24.21 4.72
CA ALA A 307 -1.43 -23.84 6.07
C ALA A 307 -1.24 -22.32 6.25
N PHE A 308 -0.72 -21.64 5.22
CA PHE A 308 -0.57 -20.20 5.21
C PHE A 308 -1.93 -19.49 5.24
N LEU A 309 -2.86 -19.82 4.35
CA LEU A 309 -4.19 -19.18 4.37
C LEU A 309 -4.98 -19.51 5.65
N ASN A 310 -4.77 -20.68 6.25
CA ASN A 310 -5.34 -21.02 7.56
C ASN A 310 -4.80 -20.11 8.67
N SER A 311 -3.50 -19.79 8.67
CA SER A 311 -2.95 -18.85 9.63
C SER A 311 -3.47 -17.43 9.40
N ILE A 312 -3.59 -16.99 8.14
CA ILE A 312 -4.18 -15.69 7.80
C ILE A 312 -5.64 -15.61 8.19
N PHE A 313 -6.42 -16.68 8.03
CA PHE A 313 -7.80 -16.74 8.50
C PHE A 313 -7.88 -16.55 10.02
N GLY A 314 -6.98 -17.18 10.77
CA GLY A 314 -6.89 -17.01 12.23
C GLY A 314 -6.66 -15.55 12.66
N LEU A 315 -5.95 -14.76 11.85
CA LEU A 315 -5.71 -13.34 12.11
C LEU A 315 -6.97 -12.46 11.99
N LEU A 316 -8.02 -12.91 11.28
CA LEU A 316 -9.31 -12.20 11.22
C LEU A 316 -10.07 -12.21 12.56
N ALA A 317 -9.67 -13.06 13.51
CA ALA A 317 -10.20 -13.05 14.88
C ALA A 317 -9.45 -12.09 15.81
N SER A 318 -8.38 -11.44 15.35
CA SER A 318 -7.63 -10.47 16.14
C SER A 318 -8.37 -9.14 16.31
N SER A 319 -8.01 -8.36 17.32
CA SER A 319 -8.48 -6.98 17.48
C SER A 319 -7.54 -5.95 16.83
N ASP A 320 -6.43 -6.38 16.24
CA ASP A 320 -5.42 -5.48 15.68
C ASP A 320 -5.82 -5.02 14.27
N PRO A 321 -5.98 -3.70 14.04
CA PRO A 321 -6.38 -3.18 12.73
C PRO A 321 -5.47 -3.61 11.58
N ASN A 322 -4.17 -3.76 11.81
CA ASN A 322 -3.21 -4.09 10.76
C ASN A 322 -3.33 -5.56 10.35
N PHE A 323 -3.49 -6.46 11.32
CA PHE A 323 -3.76 -7.87 11.03
C PHE A 323 -5.08 -8.05 10.28
N LEU A 324 -6.12 -7.32 10.69
CA LEU A 324 -7.42 -7.35 10.01
C LEU A 324 -7.31 -6.83 8.57
N ALA A 325 -6.59 -5.73 8.35
CA ALA A 325 -6.36 -5.16 7.02
C ALA A 325 -5.55 -6.11 6.12
N CYS A 326 -4.42 -6.64 6.60
CA CYS A 326 -3.60 -7.60 5.86
C CYS A 326 -4.40 -8.84 5.44
N SER A 327 -5.13 -9.41 6.40
CA SER A 327 -5.89 -10.64 6.17
C SER A 327 -7.01 -10.42 5.18
N ALA A 328 -7.77 -9.33 5.33
CA ALA A 328 -8.82 -8.97 4.39
C ALA A 328 -8.28 -8.69 2.98
N LEU A 329 -7.13 -8.01 2.84
CA LEU A 329 -6.50 -7.77 1.54
C LEU A 329 -6.10 -9.08 0.85
N ILE A 330 -5.42 -9.98 1.57
CA ILE A 330 -5.02 -11.29 1.05
C ILE A 330 -6.26 -12.05 0.57
N PHE A 331 -7.29 -12.17 1.41
CA PHE A 331 -8.51 -12.90 1.02
C PHE A 331 -9.29 -12.23 -0.10
N GLY A 332 -9.35 -10.89 -0.13
CA GLY A 332 -9.96 -10.14 -1.21
C GLY A 332 -9.27 -10.40 -2.55
N ASN A 333 -7.93 -10.54 -2.54
CA ASN A 333 -7.14 -10.88 -3.72
C ASN A 333 -7.19 -12.36 -4.07
N VAL A 334 -7.52 -13.26 -3.14
CA VAL A 334 -7.80 -14.68 -3.45
C VAL A 334 -9.19 -14.85 -4.08
N ALA A 335 -10.16 -14.03 -3.70
CA ALA A 335 -11.54 -14.04 -4.22
C ALA A 335 -11.65 -13.46 -5.65
N ARG A 336 -11.02 -14.10 -6.65
CA ARG A 336 -10.97 -13.58 -8.04
C ARG A 336 -12.05 -14.11 -8.96
N ASP A 337 -12.50 -15.33 -8.73
CA ASP A 337 -13.49 -16.03 -9.56
C ASP A 337 -14.51 -16.79 -8.69
N ALA A 338 -15.51 -17.38 -9.35
CA ALA A 338 -16.63 -18.03 -8.67
C ALA A 338 -16.17 -19.28 -7.89
N GLU A 339 -15.23 -20.04 -8.44
CA GLU A 339 -14.66 -21.25 -7.85
C GLU A 339 -13.88 -20.92 -6.57
N ALA A 340 -13.00 -19.92 -6.61
CA ALA A 340 -12.24 -19.47 -5.46
C ALA A 340 -13.17 -18.87 -4.38
N CYS A 341 -14.16 -18.05 -4.77
CA CYS A 341 -15.14 -17.51 -3.83
C CYS A 341 -15.93 -18.62 -3.13
N LYS A 342 -16.40 -19.62 -3.88
CA LYS A 342 -17.10 -20.78 -3.33
C LYS A 342 -16.19 -21.56 -2.37
N ALA A 343 -14.94 -21.81 -2.73
CA ALA A 343 -13.99 -22.51 -1.87
C ALA A 343 -13.72 -21.75 -0.55
N LEU A 344 -13.58 -20.43 -0.61
CA LEU A 344 -13.41 -19.59 0.58
C LEU A 344 -14.64 -19.62 1.50
N ILE A 345 -15.84 -19.69 0.93
CA ILE A 345 -17.08 -19.81 1.70
C ILE A 345 -17.18 -21.21 2.33
N ASP A 346 -16.97 -22.26 1.54
CA ASP A 346 -17.10 -23.65 1.99
C ASP A 346 -16.08 -23.97 3.11
N GLU A 347 -14.83 -23.55 2.95
CA GLU A 347 -13.73 -23.86 3.89
C GLU A 347 -13.73 -22.95 5.12
N TYR A 348 -13.95 -21.64 4.95
CA TYR A 348 -13.72 -20.66 6.00
C TYR A 348 -14.97 -19.94 6.50
N GLN A 349 -16.11 -20.06 5.81
CA GLN A 349 -17.27 -19.18 6.03
C GLN A 349 -16.85 -17.70 6.04
N LEU A 350 -15.93 -17.34 5.14
CA LEU A 350 -15.19 -16.08 5.17
C LEU A 350 -16.09 -14.84 5.22
N HIS A 351 -17.26 -14.90 4.57
CA HIS A 351 -18.25 -13.82 4.57
C HIS A 351 -18.73 -13.47 5.99
N LEU A 352 -18.90 -14.44 6.89
CA LEU A 352 -19.30 -14.21 8.27
C LEU A 352 -18.21 -13.46 9.04
N SER A 353 -16.96 -13.91 8.89
CA SER A 353 -15.80 -13.27 9.52
C SER A 353 -15.63 -11.82 9.04
N LEU A 354 -15.77 -11.56 7.74
CA LEU A 354 -15.67 -10.22 7.17
C LEU A 354 -16.80 -9.29 7.64
N VAL A 355 -18.04 -9.78 7.72
CA VAL A 355 -19.16 -9.00 8.29
C VAL A 355 -18.88 -8.65 9.75
N ASN A 356 -18.34 -9.59 10.53
CA ASN A 356 -17.94 -9.32 11.90
C ASN A 356 -16.82 -8.28 12.00
N VAL A 357 -15.81 -8.32 11.12
CA VAL A 357 -14.77 -7.28 11.06
C VAL A 357 -15.37 -5.90 10.79
N ILE A 358 -16.29 -5.78 9.81
CA ILE A 358 -16.96 -4.50 9.50
C ILE A 358 -17.84 -4.05 10.68
N ARG A 359 -18.47 -4.99 11.41
CA ARG A 359 -19.24 -4.71 12.62
C ARG A 359 -18.40 -4.14 13.76
N GLU A 360 -17.21 -4.67 14.01
CA GLU A 360 -16.40 -4.28 15.17
C GLU A 360 -15.47 -3.08 14.90
N GLN A 361 -15.09 -2.85 13.64
CA GLN A 361 -14.05 -1.86 13.31
C GLN A 361 -14.62 -0.51 12.85
N THR A 362 -13.82 0.55 13.04
CA THR A 362 -14.10 1.93 12.58
C THR A 362 -12.94 2.52 11.76
N GLN A 363 -11.77 1.87 11.80
CA GLN A 363 -10.58 2.27 11.05
C GLN A 363 -10.84 2.18 9.55
N ILE A 364 -10.69 3.30 8.83
CA ILE A 364 -11.01 3.40 7.40
C ILE A 364 -10.26 2.38 6.56
N GLY A 365 -8.97 2.16 6.83
CA GLY A 365 -8.17 1.16 6.10
C GLY A 365 -8.68 -0.27 6.25
N VAL A 366 -9.12 -0.64 7.46
CA VAL A 366 -9.69 -1.97 7.75
C VAL A 366 -11.05 -2.13 7.09
N LEU A 367 -11.91 -1.12 7.23
CA LEU A 367 -13.21 -1.09 6.57
C LEU A 367 -13.03 -1.26 5.06
N HIS A 368 -12.12 -0.49 4.45
CA HIS A 368 -11.88 -0.55 3.01
C HIS A 368 -11.43 -1.95 2.56
N ALA A 369 -10.47 -2.56 3.25
CA ALA A 369 -9.99 -3.90 2.95
C ALA A 369 -11.09 -4.96 3.12
N ALA A 370 -11.79 -4.98 4.27
CA ALA A 370 -12.82 -5.97 4.58
C ALA A 370 -14.06 -5.83 3.68
N GLY A 371 -14.49 -4.59 3.41
CA GLY A 371 -15.60 -4.31 2.49
C GLY A 371 -15.26 -4.68 1.05
N GLY A 372 -14.03 -4.41 0.61
CA GLY A 372 -13.53 -4.85 -0.71
C GLY A 372 -13.51 -6.36 -0.84
N ALA A 373 -12.99 -7.07 0.16
CA ALA A 373 -12.98 -8.54 0.17
C ALA A 373 -14.40 -9.13 0.16
N LEU A 374 -15.31 -8.59 0.99
CA LEU A 374 -16.70 -9.02 1.03
C LEU A 374 -17.40 -8.75 -0.30
N LYS A 375 -17.15 -7.59 -0.91
CA LYS A 375 -17.65 -7.24 -2.24
C LYS A 375 -17.20 -8.26 -3.29
N ASN A 376 -15.92 -8.63 -3.32
CA ASN A 376 -15.41 -9.63 -4.26
C ASN A 376 -16.13 -10.98 -4.08
N LEU A 377 -16.30 -11.44 -2.84
CA LEU A 377 -17.03 -12.68 -2.53
C LEU A 377 -18.49 -12.65 -3.03
N VAL A 378 -19.25 -11.58 -2.77
CA VAL A 378 -20.67 -11.52 -3.19
C VAL A 378 -20.87 -11.26 -4.69
N VAL A 379 -19.82 -10.83 -5.38
CA VAL A 379 -19.77 -10.76 -6.85
C VAL A 379 -19.49 -12.14 -7.43
N GLY A 380 -18.46 -12.83 -6.94
CA GLY A 380 -18.08 -14.17 -7.41
C GLY A 380 -19.06 -15.27 -7.00
N PHE A 381 -19.74 -15.13 -5.86
CA PHE A 381 -20.72 -16.09 -5.36
C PHE A 381 -22.02 -15.40 -4.89
N PRO A 382 -22.92 -15.01 -5.81
CA PRO A 382 -24.13 -14.24 -5.49
C PRO A 382 -25.10 -14.89 -4.49
N GLU A 383 -25.06 -16.21 -4.33
CA GLU A 383 -25.96 -17.00 -3.49
C GLU A 383 -25.89 -16.62 -2.00
N ILE A 384 -24.74 -16.10 -1.53
CA ILE A 384 -24.57 -15.67 -0.14
C ILE A 384 -25.14 -14.28 0.16
N ARG A 385 -25.63 -13.51 -0.83
CA ARG A 385 -26.10 -12.14 -0.61
C ARG A 385 -27.21 -12.04 0.44
N GLU A 386 -28.18 -12.95 0.42
CA GLU A 386 -29.26 -12.96 1.43
C GLU A 386 -28.69 -13.25 2.83
N GLN A 387 -27.77 -14.21 2.95
CA GLN A 387 -27.11 -14.53 4.22
C GLN A 387 -26.28 -13.36 4.74
N VAL A 388 -25.49 -12.70 3.89
CA VAL A 388 -24.69 -11.52 4.27
C VAL A 388 -25.57 -10.39 4.80
N VAL A 389 -26.73 -10.16 4.19
CA VAL A 389 -27.69 -9.16 4.69
C VAL A 389 -28.31 -9.59 6.02
N GLN A 390 -28.63 -10.87 6.21
CA GLN A 390 -29.16 -11.40 7.47
C GLN A 390 -28.17 -11.22 8.64
N GLU A 391 -26.87 -11.28 8.38
CA GLU A 391 -25.81 -11.02 9.36
C GLU A 391 -25.63 -9.53 9.71
N GLY A 392 -26.44 -8.64 9.13
CA GLY A 392 -26.46 -7.22 9.43
C GLY A 392 -25.57 -6.36 8.55
N ALA A 393 -25.03 -6.90 7.44
CA ALA A 393 -24.08 -6.16 6.60
C ALA A 393 -24.59 -4.79 6.13
N LEU A 394 -25.89 -4.65 5.80
CA LEU A 394 -26.48 -3.35 5.43
C LEU A 394 -26.37 -2.33 6.56
N GLN A 395 -26.54 -2.76 7.80
CA GLN A 395 -26.45 -1.91 8.98
C GLN A 395 -25.04 -1.41 9.22
N TYR A 396 -24.04 -2.26 8.97
CA TYR A 396 -22.65 -1.87 9.13
C TYR A 396 -22.11 -1.09 7.94
N CYS A 397 -22.74 -1.19 6.77
CA CYS A 397 -22.35 -0.42 5.58
C CYS A 397 -22.40 1.10 5.81
N GLN A 398 -23.23 1.58 6.74
CA GLN A 398 -23.28 3.01 7.07
C GLN A 398 -21.94 3.59 7.52
N LYS A 399 -21.05 2.77 8.11
CA LYS A 399 -19.72 3.21 8.55
C LYS A 399 -18.85 3.70 7.39
N PHE A 400 -19.03 3.15 6.19
CA PHE A 400 -18.28 3.56 5.00
C PHE A 400 -18.59 4.99 4.58
N TYR A 401 -19.85 5.40 4.70
CA TYR A 401 -20.32 6.63 4.09
C TYR A 401 -20.77 7.72 5.07
N LEU A 402 -20.96 7.39 6.34
CA LEU A 402 -21.23 8.39 7.39
C LEU A 402 -19.97 8.84 8.12
N ALA A 403 -18.98 7.97 8.29
CA ALA A 403 -17.76 8.28 9.04
C ALA A 403 -16.58 8.71 8.15
N SER A 404 -16.63 8.42 6.85
CA SER A 404 -15.55 8.74 5.91
C SER A 404 -15.85 10.00 5.13
N VAL A 405 -14.84 10.85 4.95
CA VAL A 405 -14.83 11.96 3.98
C VAL A 405 -14.22 11.55 2.63
N MET A 406 -13.61 10.36 2.56
CA MET A 406 -12.94 9.86 1.35
C MET A 406 -13.96 9.25 0.38
N ILE A 407 -14.06 9.84 -0.81
CA ILE A 407 -15.01 9.48 -1.86
C ILE A 407 -14.92 8.00 -2.23
N GLU A 408 -13.71 7.47 -2.31
CA GLU A 408 -13.42 6.08 -2.68
C GLU A 408 -14.05 5.09 -1.70
N VAL A 409 -13.96 5.40 -0.40
CA VAL A 409 -14.51 4.58 0.69
C VAL A 409 -16.03 4.67 0.71
N GLN A 410 -16.59 5.87 0.56
CA GLN A 410 -18.03 6.08 0.47
C GLN A 410 -18.63 5.30 -0.72
N HIS A 411 -18.00 5.46 -1.89
CA HIS A 411 -18.40 4.77 -3.11
C HIS A 411 -18.28 3.24 -2.97
N MET A 412 -17.23 2.72 -2.33
CA MET A 412 -17.09 1.29 -2.10
C MET A 412 -18.24 0.74 -1.23
N GLY A 413 -18.57 1.42 -0.12
CA GLY A 413 -19.67 1.02 0.75
C GLY A 413 -21.03 1.04 0.06
N LEU A 414 -21.33 2.11 -0.70
CA LEU A 414 -22.55 2.22 -1.50
C LEU A 414 -22.60 1.15 -2.60
N SER A 415 -21.47 0.85 -3.23
CA SER A 415 -21.36 -0.21 -4.22
C SER A 415 -21.63 -1.59 -3.62
N LEU A 416 -21.15 -1.85 -2.40
CA LEU A 416 -21.47 -3.08 -1.67
C LEU A 416 -22.98 -3.17 -1.38
N VAL A 417 -23.61 -2.09 -0.89
CA VAL A 417 -25.07 -2.03 -0.70
C VAL A 417 -25.81 -2.37 -1.99
N ARG A 418 -25.44 -1.73 -3.10
CA ARG A 418 -26.06 -1.98 -4.42
C ARG A 418 -25.97 -3.46 -4.82
N ILE A 419 -24.80 -4.07 -4.64
CA ILE A 419 -24.59 -5.48 -5.00
C ILE A 419 -25.43 -6.41 -4.13
N LEU A 420 -25.51 -6.15 -2.82
CA LEU A 420 -26.28 -6.96 -1.88
C LEU A 420 -27.78 -6.94 -2.18
N VAL A 421 -28.32 -5.81 -2.64
CA VAL A 421 -29.77 -5.69 -2.93
C VAL A 421 -30.14 -6.02 -4.38
N ALA A 422 -29.15 -6.13 -5.27
CA ALA A 422 -29.38 -6.44 -6.67
C ALA A 422 -30.08 -7.80 -6.83
N MET A 423 -31.20 -7.80 -7.55
CA MET A 423 -31.99 -9.00 -7.85
C MET A 423 -32.54 -9.75 -6.64
N SER A 424 -32.63 -9.12 -5.46
CA SER A 424 -33.23 -9.71 -4.26
C SER A 424 -34.27 -8.79 -3.62
N GLN A 425 -35.54 -9.14 -3.78
CA GLN A 425 -36.64 -8.41 -3.14
C GLN A 425 -36.50 -8.41 -1.61
N LYS A 426 -36.10 -9.54 -1.00
CA LYS A 426 -35.91 -9.62 0.47
C LYS A 426 -34.86 -8.64 0.96
N ASN A 427 -33.72 -8.57 0.28
CA ASN A 427 -32.65 -7.65 0.67
C ASN A 427 -33.04 -6.19 0.44
N VAL A 428 -33.81 -5.89 -0.62
CA VAL A 428 -34.39 -4.57 -0.82
C VAL A 428 -35.36 -4.22 0.33
N GLU A 429 -36.20 -5.16 0.78
CA GLU A 429 -37.10 -4.93 1.92
C GLU A 429 -36.33 -4.56 3.20
N CYS A 430 -35.15 -5.16 3.41
CA CYS A 430 -34.27 -4.84 4.54
C CYS A 430 -33.73 -3.40 4.52
N LEU A 431 -33.57 -2.75 3.36
CA LEU A 431 -33.14 -1.35 3.29
C LEU A 431 -34.12 -0.38 3.96
N PHE A 432 -35.40 -0.74 3.99
CA PHE A 432 -36.49 0.06 4.55
C PHE A 432 -36.78 -0.30 6.01
N LEU A 433 -36.03 -1.22 6.61
CA LEU A 433 -36.18 -1.54 8.03
C LEU A 433 -35.33 -0.57 8.86
N PRO A 434 -35.86 -0.05 9.98
CA PRO A 434 -35.09 0.78 10.89
C PRO A 434 -34.01 -0.08 11.59
N TYR A 435 -32.86 0.53 11.91
CA TYR A 435 -31.73 -0.18 12.48
C TYR A 435 -31.93 -0.59 13.95
N GLU A 436 -32.47 0.31 14.76
CA GLU A 436 -32.72 0.14 16.19
C GLU A 436 -34.08 0.76 16.58
N GLY A 437 -35.08 -0.08 16.87
CA GLY A 437 -36.44 0.38 17.23
C GLY A 437 -37.15 1.15 16.10
N GLU A 438 -38.42 1.51 16.31
CA GLU A 438 -39.26 2.13 15.26
C GLU A 438 -38.85 3.57 14.88
N SER A 439 -38.06 4.25 15.73
CA SER A 439 -37.71 5.66 15.55
C SER A 439 -36.35 5.91 14.90
N SER A 440 -35.55 4.87 14.65
CA SER A 440 -34.23 5.04 14.00
C SER A 440 -34.38 5.11 12.47
N PRO A 441 -33.51 5.88 11.79
CA PRO A 441 -33.53 5.92 10.33
C PRO A 441 -33.15 4.55 9.76
N SER A 442 -33.85 4.16 8.71
CA SER A 442 -33.52 3.01 7.87
C SER A 442 -32.29 3.29 7.00
N ALA A 443 -31.71 2.22 6.42
CA ALA A 443 -30.55 2.35 5.54
C ALA A 443 -30.82 3.27 4.35
N ILE A 444 -32.00 3.15 3.73
CA ILE A 444 -32.38 3.99 2.59
C ILE A 444 -32.55 5.45 2.98
N GLU A 445 -33.08 5.76 4.17
CA GLU A 445 -33.22 7.13 4.63
C GLU A 445 -31.87 7.82 4.84
N GLN A 446 -30.89 7.11 5.42
CA GLN A 446 -29.53 7.62 5.56
C GLN A 446 -28.84 7.82 4.21
N ILE A 447 -28.99 6.87 3.28
CA ILE A 447 -28.42 6.98 1.93
C ILE A 447 -28.99 8.20 1.20
N LEU A 448 -30.31 8.44 1.31
CA LEU A 448 -30.94 9.61 0.70
C LEU A 448 -30.56 10.91 1.43
N GLU A 449 -30.28 10.87 2.73
CA GLU A 449 -29.76 12.03 3.46
C GLU A 449 -28.32 12.35 3.03
N LEU A 450 -27.49 11.33 2.82
CA LEU A 450 -26.16 11.49 2.25
C LEU A 450 -26.23 12.11 0.86
N TYR A 451 -27.15 11.66 -0.01
CA TYR A 451 -27.35 12.25 -1.34
C TYR A 451 -27.61 13.76 -1.29
N VAL A 452 -28.42 14.23 -0.34
CA VAL A 452 -28.72 15.66 -0.17
C VAL A 452 -27.48 16.44 0.28
N LYS A 453 -26.65 15.84 1.14
CA LYS A 453 -25.47 16.50 1.74
C LYS A 453 -24.21 16.40 0.87
N ASN A 454 -24.18 15.48 -0.10
CA ASN A 454 -22.99 15.14 -0.87
C ASN A 454 -23.12 15.62 -2.31
N THR A 455 -22.15 16.42 -2.78
CA THR A 455 -22.12 16.99 -4.14
C THR A 455 -21.29 16.17 -5.12
N GLU A 456 -20.58 15.15 -4.64
CA GLU A 456 -19.65 14.36 -5.45
C GLU A 456 -20.40 13.44 -6.41
N VAL A 457 -20.18 13.65 -7.70
CA VAL A 457 -20.88 12.94 -8.77
C VAL A 457 -20.77 11.41 -8.63
N PRO A 458 -19.60 10.79 -8.37
CA PRO A 458 -19.51 9.34 -8.23
C PRO A 458 -20.41 8.77 -7.11
N VAL A 459 -20.52 9.47 -5.98
CA VAL A 459 -21.34 9.07 -4.83
C VAL A 459 -22.82 9.18 -5.18
N ARG A 460 -23.26 10.34 -5.69
CA ARG A 460 -24.67 10.57 -6.07
C ARG A 460 -25.14 9.58 -7.13
N ILE A 461 -24.29 9.25 -8.10
CA ILE A 461 -24.59 8.26 -9.13
C ILE A 461 -24.74 6.85 -8.55
N GLU A 462 -23.84 6.41 -7.67
CA GLU A 462 -23.97 5.08 -7.08
C GLU A 462 -25.22 4.98 -6.19
N ILE A 463 -25.62 6.06 -5.50
CA ILE A 463 -26.91 6.14 -4.79
C ILE A 463 -28.08 5.98 -5.77
N GLY A 464 -28.06 6.66 -6.91
CA GLY A 464 -29.06 6.48 -7.96
C GLY A 464 -29.18 5.02 -8.39
N ARG A 465 -28.06 4.32 -8.55
CA ARG A 465 -28.07 2.90 -8.95
C ARG A 465 -28.61 1.96 -7.87
N ILE A 466 -28.48 2.32 -6.58
CA ILE A 466 -29.20 1.65 -5.49
C ILE A 466 -30.71 1.83 -5.68
N VAL A 467 -31.17 3.06 -5.92
CA VAL A 467 -32.59 3.36 -6.17
C VAL A 467 -33.12 2.59 -7.39
N VAL A 468 -32.37 2.50 -8.48
CA VAL A 468 -32.76 1.68 -9.66
C VAL A 468 -32.97 0.22 -9.26
N SER A 469 -32.11 -0.33 -8.39
CA SER A 469 -32.25 -1.70 -7.90
C SER A 469 -33.53 -1.87 -7.05
N VAL A 470 -33.83 -0.89 -6.19
CA VAL A 470 -35.08 -0.84 -5.42
C VAL A 470 -36.31 -0.81 -6.34
N LEU A 471 -36.32 0.07 -7.34
CA LEU A 471 -37.43 0.23 -8.28
C LEU A 471 -37.65 -1.03 -9.14
N ARG A 472 -36.57 -1.70 -9.55
CA ARG A 472 -36.63 -2.96 -10.29
C ARG A 472 -37.32 -4.06 -9.50
N GLU A 473 -36.98 -4.24 -8.23
CA GLU A 473 -37.63 -5.25 -7.38
C GLU A 473 -39.06 -4.84 -6.99
N ALA A 474 -39.30 -3.54 -6.76
CA ALA A 474 -40.65 -3.02 -6.52
C ALA A 474 -41.60 -3.31 -7.69
N ALA A 475 -41.13 -3.14 -8.93
CA ALA A 475 -41.93 -3.40 -10.14
C ALA A 475 -42.33 -4.88 -10.31
N LYS A 476 -41.57 -5.83 -9.74
CA LYS A 476 -41.92 -7.27 -9.78
C LYS A 476 -43.02 -7.65 -8.79
N THR A 477 -43.27 -6.81 -7.79
CA THR A 477 -44.20 -7.12 -6.70
C THR A 477 -45.63 -7.15 -7.24
N LYS A 478 -46.29 -8.31 -7.18
CA LYS A 478 -47.74 -8.42 -7.43
C LYS A 478 -48.49 -7.76 -6.27
N PRO A 479 -49.70 -7.18 -6.51
CA PRO A 479 -50.52 -6.64 -5.44
C PRO A 479 -50.73 -7.73 -4.36
N ALA A 480 -50.21 -7.49 -3.17
CA ALA A 480 -50.11 -8.49 -2.11
C ALA A 480 -51.50 -8.85 -1.54
N GLU A 481 -51.65 -10.11 -1.13
CA GLU A 481 -52.73 -10.56 -0.25
C GLU A 481 -52.62 -9.86 1.12
N GLN A 482 -53.47 -8.87 1.31
CA GLN A 482 -54.07 -8.26 2.52
C GLN A 482 -53.30 -8.01 3.84
N THR A 483 -52.03 -8.39 4.06
CA THR A 483 -51.39 -8.17 5.40
C THR A 483 -50.02 -7.48 5.43
N LYS A 484 -49.29 -7.33 4.33
CA LYS A 484 -47.98 -6.65 4.31
C LYS A 484 -47.95 -5.46 3.34
N VAL A 485 -47.48 -4.30 3.81
CA VAL A 485 -47.25 -3.10 2.97
C VAL A 485 -46.26 -3.47 1.86
N SER A 486 -46.68 -3.35 0.60
CA SER A 486 -45.87 -3.71 -0.55
C SER A 486 -44.64 -2.81 -0.69
N LEU A 487 -43.59 -3.31 -1.33
CA LEU A 487 -42.39 -2.52 -1.64
C LEU A 487 -42.72 -1.29 -2.48
N GLN A 488 -43.67 -1.41 -3.42
CA GLN A 488 -44.19 -0.27 -4.19
C GLN A 488 -44.77 0.83 -3.29
N GLN A 489 -45.56 0.45 -2.27
CA GLN A 489 -46.14 1.41 -1.35
C GLN A 489 -45.07 2.15 -0.55
N ARG A 490 -44.00 1.46 -0.12
CA ARG A 490 -42.87 2.09 0.59
C ARG A 490 -42.15 3.13 -0.27
N VAL A 491 -41.89 2.82 -1.55
CA VAL A 491 -41.32 3.77 -2.51
C VAL A 491 -42.21 5.00 -2.68
N ILE A 492 -43.53 4.80 -2.82
CA ILE A 492 -44.49 5.90 -2.97
C ILE A 492 -44.48 6.81 -1.75
N VAL A 493 -44.45 6.25 -0.53
CA VAL A 493 -44.41 7.03 0.72
C VAL A 493 -43.15 7.89 0.84
N MET A 494 -42.01 7.43 0.30
CA MET A 494 -40.75 8.18 0.31
C MET A 494 -40.57 9.12 -0.89
N SER A 495 -41.56 9.22 -1.77
CA SER A 495 -41.50 10.10 -2.94
C SER A 495 -41.85 11.56 -2.57
N PRO A 496 -41.26 12.56 -3.24
CA PRO A 496 -40.37 12.48 -4.41
C PRO A 496 -38.91 12.14 -4.07
N ARG A 497 -38.51 12.26 -2.80
CA ARG A 497 -37.11 12.18 -2.33
C ARG A 497 -36.35 10.93 -2.82
N ILE A 498 -36.99 9.75 -2.80
CA ILE A 498 -36.33 8.52 -3.26
C ILE A 498 -36.02 8.51 -4.77
N LEU A 499 -36.72 9.30 -5.58
CA LEU A 499 -36.56 9.33 -7.03
C LEU A 499 -35.58 10.41 -7.51
N GLU A 500 -35.25 11.41 -6.68
CA GLU A 500 -34.32 12.49 -7.04
C GLU A 500 -32.95 11.98 -7.55
N PRO A 501 -32.32 10.95 -6.93
CA PRO A 501 -31.04 10.42 -7.43
C PRO A 501 -31.08 9.87 -8.86
N VAL A 502 -32.27 9.48 -9.34
CA VAL A 502 -32.44 8.96 -10.72
C VAL A 502 -32.33 10.10 -11.75
N ILE A 503 -32.66 11.34 -11.36
CA ILE A 503 -32.49 12.52 -12.23
C ILE A 503 -31.02 12.72 -12.57
N ASP A 504 -30.15 12.69 -11.56
CA ASP A 504 -28.70 12.83 -11.73
C ASP A 504 -28.10 11.78 -12.68
N MET A 505 -28.58 10.53 -12.58
CA MET A 505 -28.16 9.45 -13.46
C MET A 505 -28.45 9.76 -14.92
N VAL A 506 -29.59 10.39 -15.20
CA VAL A 506 -30.03 10.75 -16.55
C VAL A 506 -29.28 11.97 -17.07
N ILE A 507 -29.06 13.01 -16.25
CA ILE A 507 -28.50 14.29 -16.71
C ILE A 507 -26.98 14.29 -16.86
N GLN A 508 -26.28 13.35 -16.22
CA GLN A 508 -24.83 13.24 -16.38
C GLN A 508 -24.44 12.78 -17.79
N GLU A 509 -23.28 13.23 -18.27
CA GLU A 509 -22.82 12.94 -19.64
C GLU A 509 -21.63 11.96 -19.69
N LYS A 510 -21.09 11.55 -18.54
CA LYS A 510 -19.85 10.76 -18.45
C LYS A 510 -20.05 9.28 -18.77
N TRP A 511 -21.15 8.69 -18.31
CA TRP A 511 -21.42 7.25 -18.37
C TRP A 511 -22.78 6.97 -19.01
N PRO A 512 -22.84 6.77 -20.33
CA PRO A 512 -24.11 6.56 -21.03
C PRO A 512 -24.94 5.38 -20.48
N VAL A 513 -24.29 4.30 -20.03
CA VAL A 513 -24.97 3.13 -19.44
C VAL A 513 -25.74 3.51 -18.17
N VAL A 514 -25.20 4.41 -17.36
CA VAL A 514 -25.86 4.92 -16.15
C VAL A 514 -27.10 5.74 -16.52
N ALA A 515 -27.02 6.56 -17.57
CA ALA A 515 -28.19 7.29 -18.07
C ALA A 515 -29.28 6.32 -18.58
N SER A 516 -28.90 5.27 -19.30
CA SER A 516 -29.82 4.20 -19.73
C SER A 516 -30.52 3.52 -18.55
N GLU A 517 -29.79 3.22 -17.48
CA GLU A 517 -30.34 2.67 -16.22
C GLU A 517 -31.36 3.64 -15.59
N GLY A 518 -31.09 4.94 -15.62
CA GLY A 518 -31.98 5.99 -15.11
C GLY A 518 -33.28 6.09 -15.91
N TRP A 519 -33.20 6.10 -17.25
CA TRP A 519 -34.39 6.10 -18.10
C TRP A 519 -35.26 4.87 -17.89
N PHE A 520 -34.62 3.70 -17.76
CA PHE A 520 -35.32 2.47 -17.43
C PHE A 520 -36.04 2.55 -16.08
N ALA A 521 -35.41 3.13 -15.05
CA ALA A 521 -36.05 3.32 -13.74
C ALA A 521 -37.26 4.26 -13.80
N PHE A 522 -37.18 5.37 -14.53
CA PHE A 522 -38.33 6.24 -14.74
C PHE A 522 -39.48 5.51 -15.47
N ALA A 523 -39.15 4.74 -16.51
CA ALA A 523 -40.13 3.95 -17.25
C ALA A 523 -40.82 2.91 -16.35
N LEU A 524 -40.11 2.26 -15.43
CA LEU A 524 -40.69 1.35 -14.45
C LEU A 524 -41.62 2.07 -13.46
N CYS A 525 -41.19 3.22 -12.96
CA CYS A 525 -41.92 3.96 -11.93
C CYS A 525 -43.32 4.37 -12.43
N VAL A 526 -43.42 4.89 -13.64
CA VAL A 526 -44.69 5.42 -14.20
C VAL A 526 -45.66 4.34 -14.70
N GLN A 527 -45.38 3.04 -14.49
CA GLN A 527 -46.31 1.96 -14.86
C GLN A 527 -47.54 1.87 -13.94
N THR A 528 -47.56 2.63 -12.84
CA THR A 528 -48.68 2.68 -11.89
C THR A 528 -49.10 4.12 -11.63
N THR A 529 -50.35 4.33 -11.19
CA THR A 529 -50.85 5.66 -10.78
C THR A 529 -50.02 6.26 -9.65
N GLY A 530 -49.69 5.46 -8.63
CA GLY A 530 -48.87 5.92 -7.52
C GLY A 530 -47.47 6.38 -7.95
N GLY A 531 -46.81 5.62 -8.83
CA GLY A 531 -45.50 5.99 -9.34
C GLY A 531 -45.51 7.16 -10.33
N ALA A 532 -46.54 7.27 -11.19
CA ALA A 532 -46.70 8.45 -12.05
C ALA A 532 -46.95 9.74 -11.23
N ASN A 533 -47.75 9.66 -10.16
CA ASN A 533 -47.95 10.77 -9.23
C ASN A 533 -46.67 11.10 -8.45
N ALA A 534 -45.87 10.10 -8.07
CA ALA A 534 -44.56 10.31 -7.44
C ALA A 534 -43.59 11.06 -8.35
N VAL A 535 -43.52 10.70 -9.63
CA VAL A 535 -42.73 11.42 -10.64
C VAL A 535 -43.25 12.85 -10.85
N ALA A 536 -44.56 13.05 -10.77
CA ALA A 536 -45.14 14.39 -10.88
C ALA A 536 -44.68 15.32 -9.75
N GLY A 537 -44.31 14.78 -8.58
CA GLY A 537 -43.73 15.56 -7.47
C GLY A 537 -42.25 15.92 -7.63
N LEU A 538 -41.58 15.53 -8.72
CA LEU A 538 -40.16 15.82 -8.95
C LEU A 538 -39.93 17.20 -9.55
N SER A 539 -38.80 17.81 -9.19
CA SER A 539 -38.28 19.03 -9.82
C SER A 539 -37.27 18.66 -10.92
N PHE A 540 -37.61 18.96 -12.17
CA PHE A 540 -36.72 18.73 -13.32
C PHE A 540 -36.00 20.01 -13.72
N SER A 541 -34.70 19.93 -14.00
CA SER A 541 -33.90 21.06 -14.47
C SER A 541 -34.00 21.25 -15.99
N GLU A 542 -33.58 22.42 -16.49
CA GLU A 542 -33.44 22.66 -17.94
C GLU A 542 -32.54 21.59 -18.59
N THR A 543 -31.49 21.14 -17.90
CA THR A 543 -30.58 20.08 -18.34
C THR A 543 -31.32 18.77 -18.59
N PHE A 544 -32.25 18.37 -17.71
CA PHE A 544 -33.06 17.16 -17.91
C PHE A 544 -33.83 17.21 -19.23
N PHE A 545 -34.50 18.32 -19.51
CA PHE A 545 -35.26 18.47 -20.76
C PHE A 545 -34.37 18.54 -22.00
N LYS A 546 -33.17 19.11 -21.89
CA LYS A 546 -32.17 19.08 -22.98
C LYS A 546 -31.71 17.66 -23.28
N VAL A 547 -31.44 16.85 -22.24
CA VAL A 547 -31.09 15.44 -22.43
C VAL A 547 -32.26 14.65 -23.00
N LEU A 548 -33.47 14.87 -22.50
CA LEU A 548 -34.71 14.27 -23.04
C LEU A 548 -34.87 14.58 -24.54
N ARG A 549 -34.71 15.85 -24.94
CA ARG A 549 -34.74 16.26 -26.34
C ARG A 549 -33.68 15.55 -27.15
N ARG A 550 -32.44 15.47 -26.65
CA ARG A 550 -31.30 14.82 -27.32
C ARG A 550 -31.57 13.34 -27.57
N VAL A 551 -32.08 12.60 -26.59
CA VAL A 551 -32.39 11.16 -26.72
C VAL A 551 -33.49 10.92 -27.77
N LEU A 552 -34.47 11.82 -27.86
CA LEU A 552 -35.56 11.73 -28.85
C LEU A 552 -35.15 12.19 -30.26
N SER A 553 -34.20 13.12 -30.37
CA SER A 553 -33.74 13.71 -31.64
C SER A 553 -32.62 12.94 -32.30
N GLN A 554 -31.88 12.09 -31.57
CA GLN A 554 -30.84 11.24 -32.14
C GLN A 554 -31.45 10.26 -33.16
N THR A 555 -31.20 10.54 -34.44
CA THR A 555 -31.32 9.61 -35.57
C THR A 555 -29.97 8.94 -35.83
N ASP A 556 -30.00 7.75 -36.44
CA ASP A 556 -28.90 6.77 -36.61
C ASP A 556 -27.61 7.23 -37.36
N GLY A 557 -27.26 8.52 -37.39
CA GLY A 557 -26.26 9.04 -38.35
C GLY A 557 -25.27 10.11 -37.88
N ALA A 558 -25.15 10.45 -36.60
CA ALA A 558 -24.17 11.47 -36.18
C ALA A 558 -23.47 11.10 -34.86
N LEU A 559 -22.23 10.61 -34.97
CA LEU A 559 -21.28 10.60 -33.87
C LEU A 559 -20.05 11.40 -34.30
N GLU A 560 -19.77 12.49 -33.58
CA GLU A 560 -18.41 12.98 -33.43
C GLU A 560 -17.60 11.96 -32.61
N PRO A 561 -16.33 11.71 -32.95
CA PRO A 561 -15.52 10.72 -32.27
C PRO A 561 -14.96 11.29 -30.96
N MET A 562 -15.44 10.78 -29.82
CA MET A 562 -14.75 10.95 -28.54
C MET A 562 -14.05 9.64 -28.16
N LEU A 563 -12.72 9.70 -28.27
CA LEU A 563 -11.66 8.96 -27.59
C LEU A 563 -12.10 7.72 -26.78
N LEU A 564 -11.87 6.54 -27.37
CA LEU A 564 -11.73 5.29 -26.65
C LEU A 564 -10.27 4.84 -26.79
N GLU A 565 -9.52 4.95 -25.69
CA GLU A 565 -8.32 4.16 -25.47
C GLU A 565 -8.70 2.93 -24.62
N GLU A 566 -8.10 1.79 -25.00
CA GLU A 566 -8.03 0.50 -24.28
C GLU A 566 -9.24 -0.47 -24.33
N LEU A 567 -9.24 -1.41 -25.30
CA LEU A 567 -8.70 -2.78 -25.13
C LEU A 567 -8.94 -3.67 -26.38
N SER A 568 -7.82 -4.02 -27.03
CA SER A 568 -7.50 -5.21 -27.87
C SER A 568 -8.23 -5.54 -29.19
N PRO A 569 -7.51 -6.20 -30.15
CA PRO A 569 -7.83 -6.17 -31.56
C PRO A 569 -8.54 -7.45 -32.02
N GLY A 570 -9.60 -7.29 -32.79
CA GLY A 570 -10.18 -8.42 -33.51
C GLY A 570 -11.49 -8.11 -34.21
N SER A 571 -11.39 -8.06 -35.54
CA SER A 571 -12.45 -8.23 -36.54
C SER A 571 -13.01 -6.96 -37.18
N GLY A 572 -12.71 -6.83 -38.47
CA GLY A 572 -13.27 -5.82 -39.37
C GLY A 572 -14.62 -6.27 -39.92
N ALA A 573 -15.49 -5.29 -40.12
CA ALA A 573 -16.31 -5.05 -41.32
C ALA A 573 -17.28 -3.92 -40.99
N LEU A 574 -17.28 -2.87 -41.83
CA LEU A 574 -18.25 -1.78 -41.78
C LEU A 574 -19.67 -2.33 -42.00
N ASP A 575 -20.54 -2.17 -41.01
CA ASP A 575 -21.99 -2.31 -41.13
C ASP A 575 -22.65 -1.18 -40.35
N SER A 576 -23.46 -0.37 -41.03
CA SER A 576 -24.23 0.76 -40.49
C SER A 576 -25.41 0.27 -39.64
N LYS A 577 -25.11 -0.35 -38.49
CA LYS A 577 -26.13 -0.75 -37.53
C LYS A 577 -26.34 0.37 -36.51
N SER A 578 -27.60 0.75 -36.34
CA SER A 578 -28.10 1.60 -35.26
C SER A 578 -27.47 1.21 -33.92
N ASN A 579 -27.12 2.19 -33.09
CA ASN A 579 -26.57 1.89 -31.76
C ASN A 579 -27.70 1.31 -30.90
N PRO A 580 -27.69 0.00 -30.57
CA PRO A 580 -28.82 -0.68 -29.92
C PRO A 580 -29.15 -0.08 -28.54
N ARG A 581 -28.17 0.56 -27.89
CA ARG A 581 -28.39 1.29 -26.64
C ARG A 581 -29.23 2.54 -26.84
N LEU A 582 -28.94 3.34 -27.87
CA LEU A 582 -29.69 4.57 -28.16
C LEU A 582 -31.14 4.26 -28.49
N GLN A 583 -31.38 3.19 -29.25
CA GLN A 583 -32.73 2.71 -29.52
C GLN A 583 -33.47 2.33 -28.24
N LYS A 584 -32.82 1.57 -27.35
CA LYS A 584 -33.40 1.18 -26.06
C LYS A 584 -33.66 2.37 -25.13
N ASP A 585 -32.77 3.35 -25.11
CA ASP A 585 -32.96 4.58 -24.33
C ASP A 585 -34.17 5.36 -24.84
N ARG A 586 -34.32 5.44 -26.16
CA ARG A 586 -35.47 6.07 -26.79
C ARG A 586 -36.77 5.32 -26.49
N GLU A 587 -36.77 3.99 -26.53
CA GLU A 587 -37.90 3.15 -26.11
C GLU A 587 -38.26 3.39 -24.63
N ASN A 588 -37.28 3.40 -23.72
CA ASN A 588 -37.49 3.70 -22.31
C ASN A 588 -38.06 5.10 -22.10
N VAL A 589 -37.57 6.11 -22.83
CA VAL A 589 -38.12 7.47 -22.81
C VAL A 589 -39.57 7.50 -23.29
N TYR A 590 -39.90 6.80 -24.38
CA TYR A 590 -41.29 6.70 -24.84
C TYR A 590 -42.20 6.03 -23.80
N MET A 591 -41.73 4.94 -23.18
CA MET A 591 -42.45 4.26 -22.11
C MET A 591 -42.65 5.16 -20.89
N PHE A 592 -41.63 5.95 -20.54
CA PHE A 592 -41.70 6.97 -19.50
C PHE A 592 -42.76 8.04 -19.81
N LEU A 593 -42.69 8.68 -20.98
CA LEU A 593 -43.61 9.75 -21.35
C LEU A 593 -45.06 9.25 -21.46
N SER A 594 -45.26 8.11 -22.12
CA SER A 594 -46.58 7.51 -22.29
C SER A 594 -47.17 7.04 -20.96
N GLY A 595 -46.37 6.35 -20.13
CA GLY A 595 -46.79 5.89 -18.82
C GLY A 595 -47.14 7.05 -17.89
N PHE A 596 -46.31 8.10 -17.88
CA PHE A 596 -46.58 9.31 -17.10
C PHE A 596 -47.91 9.93 -17.50
N LEU A 597 -48.13 10.21 -18.80
CA LEU A 597 -49.35 10.88 -19.27
C LEU A 597 -50.61 10.02 -19.10
N LYS A 598 -50.48 8.69 -19.12
CA LYS A 598 -51.60 7.76 -18.97
C LYS A 598 -52.01 7.58 -17.50
N HIS A 599 -51.05 7.47 -16.60
CA HIS A 599 -51.32 7.08 -15.21
C HIS A 599 -51.25 8.23 -14.20
N ASN A 600 -50.69 9.38 -14.58
CA ASN A 600 -50.70 10.56 -13.72
C ASN A 600 -52.14 11.09 -13.59
N THR A 601 -52.64 11.07 -12.35
CA THR A 601 -53.96 11.59 -11.99
C THR A 601 -53.88 12.79 -11.05
N SER A 602 -52.67 13.31 -10.78
CA SER A 602 -52.49 14.46 -9.91
C SER A 602 -53.18 15.69 -10.52
N GLN A 603 -54.05 16.34 -9.72
CA GLN A 603 -54.82 17.52 -10.13
C GLN A 603 -54.08 18.84 -9.89
N GLU A 604 -52.94 18.81 -9.21
CA GLU A 604 -52.08 19.99 -9.08
C GLU A 604 -51.57 20.35 -10.49
N SER A 605 -51.65 21.62 -10.86
CA SER A 605 -51.25 22.10 -12.19
C SER A 605 -49.75 21.94 -12.38
N GLN A 606 -49.33 20.77 -12.84
CA GLN A 606 -47.92 20.42 -12.93
C GLN A 606 -47.29 20.98 -14.22
N PRO A 607 -46.18 21.75 -14.13
CA PRO A 607 -45.62 22.53 -15.24
C PRO A 607 -45.09 21.68 -16.41
N TYR A 608 -44.78 20.41 -16.18
CA TYR A 608 -44.09 19.57 -17.17
C TYR A 608 -45.02 18.75 -18.06
N THR A 609 -46.30 18.62 -17.71
CA THR A 609 -47.26 17.76 -18.44
C THR A 609 -47.39 18.17 -19.91
N THR A 610 -47.39 19.48 -20.17
CA THR A 610 -47.43 20.03 -21.52
C THR A 610 -46.15 19.73 -22.29
N LEU A 611 -44.98 19.91 -21.66
CA LEU A 611 -43.69 19.56 -22.28
C LEU A 611 -43.60 18.07 -22.61
N PHE A 612 -43.94 17.19 -21.66
CA PHE A 612 -43.91 15.73 -21.89
C PHE A 612 -44.86 15.30 -23.00
N ARG A 613 -46.05 15.94 -23.11
CA ARG A 613 -46.96 15.70 -24.24
C ARG A 613 -46.35 16.14 -25.57
N TRP A 614 -45.73 17.32 -25.62
CA TRP A 614 -45.06 17.80 -26.83
C TRP A 614 -43.90 16.88 -27.24
N PHE A 615 -43.08 16.42 -26.29
CA PHE A 615 -42.03 15.44 -26.55
C PHE A 615 -42.59 14.11 -27.06
N LEU A 616 -43.66 13.59 -26.45
CA LEU A 616 -44.28 12.32 -26.88
C LEU A 616 -44.86 12.42 -28.30
N GLU A 617 -45.47 13.56 -28.63
CA GLU A 617 -46.01 13.85 -29.96
C GLU A 617 -44.93 14.16 -31.01
N GLY A 618 -43.66 14.21 -30.62
CA GLY A 618 -42.54 14.52 -31.52
C GLY A 618 -42.50 15.99 -31.97
N ARG A 619 -43.12 16.91 -31.22
CA ARG A 619 -43.03 18.35 -31.49
C ARG A 619 -41.64 18.87 -31.17
N GLU A 620 -41.18 19.85 -31.93
CA GLU A 620 -39.97 20.61 -31.59
C GLU A 620 -40.25 21.46 -30.33
N VAL A 621 -39.52 21.18 -29.25
CA VAL A 621 -39.60 21.92 -27.98
C VAL A 621 -38.35 22.79 -27.88
N THR A 622 -38.48 24.11 -27.82
CA THR A 622 -37.35 25.06 -27.77
C THR A 622 -36.83 25.30 -26.35
N ASP A 623 -35.62 25.87 -26.21
CA ASP A 623 -35.07 26.24 -24.90
C ASP A 623 -35.93 27.33 -24.22
N THR A 624 -36.51 28.25 -25.00
CA THR A 624 -37.45 29.25 -24.49
C THR A 624 -38.69 28.58 -23.89
N GLN A 625 -39.28 27.59 -24.58
CA GLN A 625 -40.44 26.85 -24.08
C GLN A 625 -40.13 26.05 -22.81
N ILE A 626 -38.93 25.45 -22.72
CA ILE A 626 -38.47 24.79 -21.48
C ILE A 626 -38.37 25.83 -20.36
N LYS A 627 -37.73 26.97 -20.62
CA LYS A 627 -37.56 28.04 -19.63
C LYS A 627 -38.88 28.68 -19.21
N GLU A 628 -39.84 28.87 -20.10
CA GLU A 628 -41.17 29.39 -19.77
C GLU A 628 -41.92 28.40 -18.88
N ALA A 629 -41.90 27.11 -19.21
CA ALA A 629 -42.50 26.08 -18.37
C ALA A 629 -41.82 25.94 -16.99
N LEU A 630 -40.50 26.14 -16.93
CA LEU A 630 -39.73 26.14 -15.68
C LEU A 630 -39.81 27.46 -14.90
N GLY A 631 -40.02 28.59 -15.57
CA GLY A 631 -40.08 29.95 -15.00
C GLY A 631 -41.48 30.38 -14.60
N SER A 632 -42.50 29.59 -14.95
CA SER A 632 -43.85 29.68 -14.38
C SER A 632 -43.90 29.26 -12.88
N LEU A 633 -42.74 28.98 -12.28
CA LEU A 633 -42.53 28.51 -10.90
C LEU A 633 -41.99 29.59 -9.94
N GLU A 634 -41.91 30.86 -10.36
CA GLU A 634 -41.66 32.01 -9.44
C GLU A 634 -42.95 32.59 -8.86
#